data_AF-A0A2M7U4R5-F1
#
_entry.id   AF-A0A2M7U4R5-F1
#
_cell.length_a   1.000
_cell.length_b   1.000
_cell.length_c   1.000
_cell.angle_alpha   90.00
_cell.angle_beta   90.00
_cell.angle_gamma   90.00
#
_symmetry.space_group_name_H-M   'P 1'
#
loop_
_entity.id
_entity.type
_entity.pdbx_description
1 polymer ?
#
loop_
_entity_poly.entity_id
_entity_poly.type
_entity_poly.pdbx_seq_one_letter_code
_entity_poly.pdbx_strand_id
1 'polypeptide(L)'
;MIWHKTLADRMAQFPIDQQLFMVANELNRAHHNQGDRAEYRNALERALEILDYFIGTLTHGNMIRESLRFRELLATYYQNVPQSTLALQKILLQLNPKAWKQVAGSFDSRENPAADIADDTDLK
;
A
#
# COMPACT_ATOMS: atom_id res chain seq x y z
N MET A 1 18.85 4.96 -2.15
CA MET A 1 18.52 5.58 -3.45
C MET A 1 17.35 6.52 -3.21
N ILE A 2 17.29 7.68 -3.87
CA ILE A 2 16.11 8.56 -3.84
C ILE A 2 15.34 8.32 -5.15
N TRP A 3 14.09 7.88 -5.07
CA TRP A 3 13.26 7.55 -6.23
C TRP A 3 12.47 8.77 -6.69
N HIS A 4 11.81 9.48 -5.77
CA HIS A 4 10.95 10.61 -6.11
C HIS A 4 11.59 11.95 -5.73
N LYS A 5 12.35 12.53 -6.66
CA LYS A 5 13.15 13.75 -6.45
C LYS A 5 12.37 14.99 -6.01
N THR A 6 11.12 15.14 -6.46
CA THR A 6 10.31 16.34 -6.22
C THR A 6 9.06 16.05 -5.41
N LEU A 7 8.77 14.79 -5.07
CA LEU A 7 7.52 14.42 -4.42
C LEU A 7 7.47 14.93 -2.97
N ALA A 8 8.60 14.94 -2.28
CA ALA A 8 8.71 15.45 -0.91
C ALA A 8 8.11 16.86 -0.77
N ASP A 9 8.45 17.77 -1.67
CA ASP A 9 8.05 19.19 -1.61
C ASP A 9 6.56 19.41 -1.89
N ARG A 10 5.94 18.50 -2.63
CA ARG A 10 4.53 18.60 -3.06
C ARG A 10 3.61 17.63 -2.35
N MET A 11 4.14 16.76 -1.48
CA MET A 11 3.36 15.72 -0.81
C MET A 11 2.17 16.31 -0.04
N ALA A 12 2.39 17.41 0.68
CA ALA A 12 1.37 18.10 1.45
C ALA A 12 0.26 18.75 0.60
N GLN A 13 0.45 18.89 -0.72
CA GLN A 13 -0.57 19.44 -1.62
C GLN A 13 -1.66 18.42 -1.95
N PHE A 14 -1.40 17.12 -1.74
CA PHE A 14 -2.36 16.06 -1.99
C PHE A 14 -3.23 15.81 -0.76
N PRO A 15 -4.53 15.52 -0.93
CA PRO A 15 -5.36 15.00 0.15
C PRO A 15 -4.76 13.74 0.78
N ILE A 16 -4.97 13.55 2.09
CA ILE A 16 -4.43 12.41 2.84
C ILE A 16 -4.77 11.06 2.20
N ASP A 17 -5.98 10.89 1.67
CA ASP A 17 -6.38 9.65 1.01
C ASP A 17 -5.53 9.38 -0.24
N GLN A 18 -5.23 10.40 -1.04
CA GLN A 18 -4.35 10.27 -2.21
C GLN A 18 -2.90 9.96 -1.81
N GLN A 19 -2.40 10.59 -0.75
CA GLN A 19 -1.07 10.29 -0.21
C GLN A 19 -0.94 8.82 0.21
N LEU A 20 -1.95 8.29 0.92
CA LEU A 20 -2.00 6.87 1.29
C LEU A 20 -2.10 5.95 0.06
N PHE A 21 -2.87 6.34 -0.98
CA PHE A 21 -2.92 5.57 -2.22
C PHE A 21 -1.59 5.51 -2.96
N MET A 22 -0.77 6.56 -2.92
CA MET A 22 0.57 6.52 -3.52
C MET A 22 1.44 5.44 -2.88
N VAL A 23 1.43 5.34 -1.55
CA VAL A 23 2.13 4.25 -0.84
C VAL A 23 1.51 2.90 -1.19
N ALA A 24 0.17 2.80 -1.16
CA ALA A 24 -0.54 1.55 -1.47
C ALA A 24 -0.27 1.04 -2.90
N ASN A 25 -0.10 1.95 -3.87
CA ASN A 25 0.22 1.59 -5.25
C ASN A 25 1.59 0.92 -5.37
N GLU A 26 2.59 1.38 -4.62
CA GLU A 26 3.91 0.73 -4.60
C GLU A 26 3.87 -0.61 -3.85
N LEU A 27 3.05 -0.73 -2.80
CA LEU A 27 2.77 -2.03 -2.17
C LEU A 27 2.09 -3.00 -3.14
N ASN A 28 1.14 -2.50 -3.95
CA ASN A 28 0.48 -3.29 -4.99
C ASN A 28 1.45 -3.68 -6.11
N ARG A 29 2.39 -2.81 -6.48
CA ARG A 29 3.49 -3.15 -7.40
C ARG A 29 4.34 -4.28 -6.82
N ALA A 30 4.72 -4.20 -5.54
CA ALA A 30 5.46 -5.27 -4.88
C ALA A 30 4.65 -6.58 -4.89
N HIS A 31 3.35 -6.54 -4.63
CA HIS A 31 2.49 -7.74 -4.67
C HIS A 31 2.57 -8.48 -6.00
N HIS A 32 2.50 -7.75 -7.11
CA HIS A 32 2.54 -8.34 -8.46
C HIS A 32 3.95 -8.76 -8.90
N ASN A 33 5.00 -8.33 -8.21
CA ASN A 33 6.39 -8.62 -8.55
C ASN A 33 7.06 -9.59 -7.58
N GLN A 34 6.31 -10.43 -6.87
CA GLN A 34 6.90 -11.42 -5.93
C GLN A 34 7.90 -12.38 -6.57
N GLY A 35 7.73 -12.69 -7.86
CA GLY A 35 8.66 -13.51 -8.64
C GLY A 35 9.98 -12.80 -8.99
N ASP A 36 9.98 -11.47 -9.04
CA ASP A 36 11.16 -10.65 -9.26
C ASP A 36 11.61 -10.01 -7.94
N ARG A 37 12.59 -10.66 -7.28
CA ARG A 37 13.11 -10.22 -5.99
C ARG A 37 13.67 -8.78 -6.03
N ALA A 38 14.28 -8.38 -7.14
CA ALA A 38 14.87 -7.06 -7.24
C ALA A 38 13.78 -5.99 -7.33
N GLU A 39 12.79 -6.20 -8.21
CA GLU A 39 11.70 -5.24 -8.36
C GLU A 39 10.74 -5.24 -7.15
N TYR A 40 10.51 -6.39 -6.50
CA TYR A 40 9.81 -6.45 -5.22
C TYR A 40 10.45 -5.51 -4.19
N ARG A 41 11.78 -5.60 -4.02
CA ARG A 41 12.51 -4.74 -3.09
C ARG A 41 12.48 -3.28 -3.50
N ASN A 42 12.66 -2.97 -4.78
CA ASN A 42 12.58 -1.59 -5.27
C ASN A 42 11.20 -0.96 -4.98
N ALA A 43 10.13 -1.72 -5.20
CA ALA A 43 8.77 -1.26 -4.91
C ALA A 43 8.56 -1.02 -3.41
N LEU A 44 9.10 -1.87 -2.53
CA LEU A 44 9.06 -1.63 -1.08
C LEU A 44 9.91 -0.42 -0.65
N GLU A 45 11.07 -0.17 -1.28
CA GLU A 45 11.86 1.03 -1.04
C GLU A 45 11.12 2.30 -1.44
N ARG A 46 10.44 2.29 -2.58
CA ARG A 46 9.58 3.39 -3.02
C ARG A 46 8.42 3.60 -2.04
N ALA A 47 7.78 2.53 -1.58
CA ALA A 47 6.71 2.62 -0.58
C ALA A 47 7.20 3.23 0.75
N LEU A 48 8.37 2.82 1.24
CA LEU A 48 9.01 3.40 2.43
C LEU A 48 9.34 4.89 2.24
N GLU A 49 9.90 5.27 1.09
CA GLU A 49 10.22 6.66 0.79
C GLU A 49 8.96 7.54 0.77
N ILE A 50 7.90 7.11 0.08
CA ILE A 50 6.64 7.86 0.01
C ILE A 50 5.99 7.93 1.41
N LEU A 51 6.07 6.85 2.20
CA LEU A 51 5.57 6.83 3.57
C LEU A 51 6.29 7.85 4.46
N ASP A 52 7.61 7.98 4.32
CA ASP A 52 8.40 8.97 5.06
C ASP A 52 8.00 10.40 4.68
N TYR A 53 7.74 10.67 3.39
CA TYR A 53 7.18 11.97 2.97
C TYR A 53 5.79 12.22 3.54
N PHE A 54 4.90 11.21 3.49
CA PHE A 54 3.57 11.30 4.08
C PHE A 54 3.62 11.64 5.57
N ILE A 55 4.45 10.93 6.35
CA ILE A 55 4.64 11.19 7.79
C ILE A 55 5.08 12.63 8.03
N GLY A 56 5.97 13.16 7.18
CA GLY A 56 6.42 14.56 7.23
C GLY A 56 5.30 15.59 7.02
N THR A 57 4.18 15.22 6.40
CA THR A 57 3.02 16.12 6.23
C THR A 57 2.05 16.13 7.42
N LEU A 58 2.17 15.17 8.32
CA LEU A 58 1.21 14.98 9.40
C LEU A 58 1.46 15.94 10.58
N THR A 59 0.38 16.47 11.14
CA THR A 59 0.42 17.34 12.34
C THR A 59 -0.14 16.65 13.58
N HIS A 60 -0.90 15.57 13.43
CA HIS A 60 -1.58 14.88 14.53
C HIS A 60 -0.78 13.68 15.06
N GLY A 61 -0.49 13.69 16.35
CA GLY A 61 0.38 12.68 17.00
C GLY A 61 -0.09 11.22 16.88
N ASN A 62 -1.40 10.96 16.85
CA ASN A 62 -1.92 9.59 16.72
C ASN A 62 -1.64 9.01 15.33
N MET A 63 -1.88 9.78 14.27
CA MET A 63 -1.64 9.33 12.90
C MET A 63 -0.15 9.17 12.64
N ILE A 64 0.69 10.05 13.18
CA ILE A 64 2.16 9.89 13.13
C ILE A 64 2.57 8.57 13.77
N ARG A 65 2.06 8.27 14.97
CA ARG A 65 2.41 7.05 15.70
C ARG A 65 2.02 5.78 14.94
N GLU A 66 0.80 5.70 14.42
CA GLU A 66 0.36 4.54 13.64
C GLU A 66 1.12 4.43 12.31
N SER A 67 1.47 5.55 11.68
CA SER A 67 2.27 5.54 10.45
C SER A 67 3.71 5.06 10.70
N LEU A 68 4.30 5.41 11.84
CA LEU A 68 5.62 4.91 12.25
C LEU A 68 5.58 3.41 12.57
N ARG A 69 4.53 2.92 13.23
CA ARG A 69 4.32 1.46 13.42
C ARG A 69 4.17 0.73 12.09
N PHE A 70 3.39 1.30 11.19
CA PHE A 70 3.25 0.77 9.84
C PHE A 70 4.59 0.75 9.09
N ARG A 71 5.43 1.78 9.26
CA ARG A 71 6.78 1.83 8.69
C ARG A 71 7.66 0.68 9.19
N GLU A 72 7.64 0.39 10.49
CA GLU A 72 8.37 -0.75 11.07
C GLU A 72 7.88 -2.07 10.47
N LEU A 73 6.57 -2.26 10.38
CA LEU A 73 5.98 -3.45 9.76
C LEU A 73 6.39 -3.59 8.28
N LEU A 74 6.33 -2.51 7.51
CA LEU A 74 6.78 -2.48 6.11
C LEU A 74 8.27 -2.81 5.98
N ALA A 75 9.12 -2.32 6.90
CA ALA A 75 10.54 -2.64 6.93
C ALA A 75 10.80 -4.14 7.17
N THR A 76 9.95 -4.82 7.96
CA THR A 76 10.06 -6.29 8.09
C THR A 76 9.81 -7.00 6.76
N TYR A 77 8.88 -6.53 5.94
CA TYR A 77 8.63 -7.09 4.61
C TYR A 77 9.82 -6.90 3.67
N TYR A 78 10.50 -5.75 3.77
CA TYR A 78 11.70 -5.46 2.98
C TYR A 78 12.88 -6.37 3.32
N GLN A 79 13.04 -6.76 4.59
CA GLN A 79 14.14 -7.61 5.05
C GLN A 79 13.92 -9.10 4.76
N ASN A 80 12.67 -9.52 4.55
CA ASN A 80 12.29 -10.90 4.37
C ASN A 80 12.22 -11.31 2.88
N VAL A 81 11.99 -12.60 2.64
CA VAL A 81 11.69 -13.11 1.29
C VAL A 81 10.39 -12.50 0.76
N PRO A 82 10.27 -12.28 -0.56
CA PRO A 82 9.04 -11.71 -1.13
C PRO A 82 7.79 -12.48 -0.71
N GLN A 83 6.79 -11.74 -0.26
CA GLN A 83 5.52 -12.26 0.25
C GLN A 83 4.37 -11.31 -0.07
N SER A 84 3.13 -11.73 0.21
CA SER A 84 1.93 -10.94 -0.10
C SER A 84 1.83 -9.67 0.73
N THR A 85 1.81 -8.52 0.06
CA THR A 85 1.69 -7.20 0.68
C THR A 85 0.22 -6.76 0.85
N LEU A 86 -0.76 -7.63 0.52
CA LEU A 86 -2.19 -7.28 0.64
C LEU A 86 -2.57 -6.88 2.08
N ALA A 87 -2.02 -7.56 3.09
CA ALA A 87 -2.24 -7.20 4.49
C ALA A 87 -1.73 -5.78 4.80
N LEU A 88 -0.54 -5.41 4.28
CA LEU A 88 -0.01 -4.05 4.43
C LEU A 88 -0.91 -3.02 3.76
N GLN A 89 -1.42 -3.33 2.56
CA GLN A 89 -2.34 -2.44 1.84
C GLN A 89 -3.62 -2.21 2.66
N LYS A 90 -4.22 -3.27 3.22
CA LYS A 90 -5.41 -3.17 4.09
C LYS A 90 -5.13 -2.28 5.31
N ILE A 91 -4.07 -2.59 6.06
CA ILE A 91 -3.71 -1.86 7.29
C ILE A 91 -3.50 -0.36 7.00
N LEU A 92 -2.71 -0.05 5.96
CA LEU A 92 -2.42 1.33 5.57
C LEU A 92 -3.68 2.11 5.22
N LEU A 93 -4.56 1.53 4.39
CA LEU A 93 -5.74 2.23 3.89
C LEU A 93 -6.81 2.38 4.97
N GLN A 94 -6.82 1.51 5.98
CA GLN A 94 -7.67 1.62 7.16
C GLN A 94 -7.28 2.77 8.10
N LEU A 95 -6.07 3.34 7.98
CA LEU A 95 -5.67 4.56 8.72
C LEU A 95 -6.53 5.77 8.36
N ASN A 96 -7.20 5.75 7.21
CA ASN A 96 -8.09 6.82 6.78
C ASN A 96 -9.44 6.26 6.29
N PRO A 97 -10.56 6.57 6.95
CA PRO A 97 -11.86 6.04 6.56
C PRO A 97 -12.30 6.38 5.14
N LYS A 98 -11.89 7.55 4.62
CA LYS A 98 -12.20 7.96 3.24
C LYS A 98 -11.41 7.15 2.22
N ALA A 99 -10.14 6.85 2.50
CA ALA A 99 -9.33 5.96 1.66
C ALA A 99 -9.90 4.54 1.67
N TRP A 100 -10.18 3.98 2.85
CA TRP A 100 -10.74 2.63 2.99
C TRP A 100 -12.04 2.44 2.21
N LYS A 101 -13.00 3.38 2.36
CA LYS A 101 -14.31 3.30 1.68
C LYS A 101 -14.21 3.23 0.15
N GLN A 102 -13.16 3.77 -0.46
CA GLN A 102 -13.00 3.76 -1.92
C GLN A 102 -12.55 2.40 -2.46
N VAL A 103 -11.93 1.55 -1.63
CA VAL A 103 -11.29 0.31 -2.09
C VAL A 103 -11.73 -0.94 -1.33
N ALA A 104 -12.56 -0.81 -0.28
CA ALA A 104 -12.95 -1.92 0.58
C ALA A 104 -13.47 -3.14 -0.23
N GLY A 105 -14.35 -2.91 -1.20
CA GLY A 105 -14.90 -3.99 -2.04
C GLY A 105 -13.86 -4.72 -2.91
N SER A 106 -12.71 -4.10 -3.21
CA SER A 106 -11.63 -4.74 -3.97
C SER A 106 -10.82 -5.74 -3.14
N PHE A 107 -10.94 -5.70 -1.82
CA PHE A 107 -10.31 -6.65 -0.91
C PHE A 107 -11.19 -7.84 -0.57
N ASP A 108 -12.51 -7.70 -0.71
CA ASP A 108 -13.49 -8.76 -0.42
C ASP A 108 -13.58 -9.78 -1.57
N SER A 109 -13.46 -9.35 -2.83
CA SER A 109 -13.52 -10.24 -4.00
C SER A 109 -12.29 -11.14 -4.13
N ARG A 110 -11.11 -10.67 -3.71
CA ARG A 110 -9.84 -11.42 -3.79
C ARG A 110 -9.66 -12.48 -2.70
N GLU A 111 -10.55 -12.50 -1.69
CA GLU A 111 -10.54 -13.52 -0.64
C GLU A 111 -11.48 -14.71 -0.94
N ASN A 112 -12.23 -14.69 -2.05
CA ASN A 112 -13.08 -15.80 -2.47
C ASN A 112 -12.84 -16.23 -3.93
N PRO A 113 -11.78 -17.02 -4.22
CA PRO A 113 -11.51 -17.54 -5.56
C PRO A 113 -12.59 -18.50 -6.10
N ALA A 114 -13.58 -18.89 -5.29
CA ALA A 114 -14.71 -19.72 -5.73
C ALA A 114 -15.86 -18.91 -6.35
N ALA A 115 -15.91 -17.59 -6.18
CA ALA A 115 -16.97 -16.75 -6.75
C ALA A 115 -16.76 -16.48 -8.25
N ASP A 116 -15.51 -16.44 -8.72
CA ASP A 116 -15.17 -16.12 -10.11
C ASP A 116 -15.35 -17.31 -11.08
N ILE A 117 -15.59 -18.52 -10.58
CA ILE A 117 -15.79 -19.74 -11.39
C ILE A 117 -17.28 -20.02 -11.63
N ALA A 118 -18.18 -19.44 -10.83
CA ALA A 118 -19.60 -19.76 -10.87
C ALA A 118 -20.39 -19.02 -11.96
N ASP A 119 -19.82 -18.00 -12.61
CA ASP A 119 -20.56 -17.16 -13.57
C ASP A 119 -20.44 -17.62 -15.04
N ASP A 120 -19.62 -18.63 -15.33
CA ASP A 120 -19.35 -19.08 -16.72
C ASP A 120 -19.90 -20.47 -17.05
N THR A 121 -20.85 -20.99 -16.24
CA THR A 121 -21.47 -22.33 -16.47
C THR A 121 -22.97 -22.33 -16.78
N ASP A 122 -23.59 -21.18 -16.99
CA ASP A 122 -24.98 -21.09 -17.44
C ASP A 122 -25.11 -20.43 -18.83
N LEU A 123 -24.59 -21.10 -19.85
CA LEU A 123 -25.09 -20.97 -21.23
C LEU A 123 -25.23 -22.38 -21.84
N LYS A 124 -26.47 -22.88 -21.76
CA LYS A 124 -26.99 -23.93 -22.66
C LYS A 124 -27.37 -23.32 -24.00
#